data_AF-A0A7J8TP74-F1
#
_entry.id   AF-A0A7J8TP74-F1
#
_cell.length_a   1.000
_cell.length_b   1.000
_cell.length_c   1.000
_cell.angle_alpha   90.00
_cell.angle_beta   90.00
_cell.angle_gamma   90.00
#
_symmetry.space_group_name_H-M   'P 1'
#
loop_
_entity.id
_entity.type
_entity.pdbx_description
1 polymer ?
#
loop_
_entity_poly.entity_id
_entity_poly.type
_entity_poly.pdbx_seq_one_letter_code
_entity_poly.pdbx_strand_id
1 'polypeptide(L)'
;MADFSGFVGTRGTSFIVNGKPIYLNGFNSYWSMMFAADYSTRNKVTDAFQKASETGLNVAGIWAFDDGDHRPLQSSPGSCNEEVFKGLDFVIAKAQKLGIYMILSLMNNWKDYGGKDKVAYKDDPTILAWELKNEPCCPSDPNGSSLQSIDNKHLLEIGLEGFYWESRQQYNPNSNLDGTDFITNNQIPDIDFATIHLYPESWLPSTNKTEAEQLAFVEKWIESHVLDSNAVLEKPIVISEFGKSYKLEGYSLDKRNKYFQKIYDDVYNSARLGGPFVGGLFWQLMTELK
;
A
#
# COMPACT_ATOMS: atom_id res chain seq x y z
N MET A 1 6.52 14.27 18.71
CA MET A 1 7.03 13.16 17.89
C MET A 1 6.26 11.92 18.30
N ALA A 2 5.74 11.14 17.34
CA ALA A 2 5.11 9.86 17.67
C ALA A 2 6.16 8.97 18.36
N ASP A 3 5.81 8.42 19.51
CA ASP A 3 6.65 7.45 20.21
C ASP A 3 6.46 6.10 19.52
N PHE A 4 7.48 5.63 18.79
CA PHE A 4 7.54 4.30 18.15
C PHE A 4 7.77 3.18 19.17
N SER A 5 7.20 3.28 20.36
CA SER A 5 7.25 2.19 21.32
C SER A 5 6.27 1.11 20.85
N GLY A 6 6.76 -0.07 20.50
CA GLY A 6 5.93 -1.25 20.20
C GLY A 6 5.48 -1.40 18.73
N PHE A 7 5.11 -2.63 18.39
CA PHE A 7 4.63 -3.02 17.06
C PHE A 7 3.15 -2.66 16.89
N VAL A 8 2.76 -2.30 15.66
CA VAL A 8 1.36 -2.16 15.28
C VAL A 8 0.74 -3.55 15.19
N GLY A 9 -0.39 -3.74 15.86
CA GLY A 9 -1.21 -4.95 15.79
C GLY A 9 -2.59 -4.65 15.22
N THR A 10 -3.41 -5.68 15.07
CA THR A 10 -4.84 -5.54 14.77
C THR A 10 -5.70 -5.92 15.99
N ARG A 11 -6.90 -5.34 16.06
CA ARG A 11 -7.96 -5.76 16.98
C ARG A 11 -9.29 -5.67 16.24
N GLY A 12 -9.74 -6.81 15.73
CA GLY A 12 -10.83 -6.84 14.76
C GLY A 12 -10.48 -5.94 13.58
N THR A 13 -11.37 -4.99 13.28
CA THR A 13 -11.28 -4.13 12.10
C THR A 13 -10.44 -2.85 12.29
N SER A 14 -9.63 -2.76 13.36
CA SER A 14 -8.81 -1.58 13.67
C SER A 14 -7.33 -1.93 13.87
N PHE A 15 -6.45 -1.00 13.49
CA PHE A 15 -5.04 -1.05 13.88
C PHE A 15 -4.85 -0.48 15.30
N ILE A 16 -3.99 -1.12 16.09
CA ILE A 16 -3.71 -0.74 17.47
C ILE A 16 -2.19 -0.66 17.68
N VAL A 17 -1.73 0.41 18.33
CA VAL A 17 -0.36 0.52 18.85
C VAL A 17 -0.42 1.06 20.28
N ASN A 18 0.31 0.43 21.21
CA ASN A 18 0.28 0.77 22.64
C ASN A 18 -1.13 0.88 23.24
N GLY A 19 -2.03 -0.01 22.81
CA GLY A 19 -3.42 -0.04 23.28
C GLY A 19 -4.32 1.09 22.73
N LYS A 20 -3.83 1.92 21.80
CA LYS A 20 -4.61 2.99 21.16
C LYS A 20 -4.85 2.71 19.68
N PRO A 21 -6.00 3.08 19.12
CA PRO A 21 -6.23 2.98 17.69
C PRO A 21 -5.31 3.94 16.91
N ILE A 22 -4.87 3.47 15.75
CA ILE A 22 -4.17 4.28 14.75
C ILE A 22 -4.93 4.18 13.43
N TYR A 23 -5.00 5.31 12.72
CA TYR A 23 -5.62 5.42 11.39
C TYR A 23 -4.54 5.87 10.41
N LEU A 24 -4.51 5.27 9.23
CA LEU A 24 -3.42 5.49 8.29
C LEU A 24 -3.76 6.63 7.33
N ASN A 25 -2.89 7.63 7.27
CA ASN A 25 -2.94 8.72 6.31
C ASN A 25 -1.56 8.81 5.70
N GLY A 26 -1.38 8.30 4.50
CA GLY A 26 -0.05 8.04 3.98
C GLY A 26 0.14 8.32 2.51
N PHE A 27 1.30 7.89 2.02
CA PHE A 27 1.76 8.15 0.67
C PHE A 27 2.62 6.99 0.17
N ASN A 28 2.67 6.81 -1.14
CA ASN A 28 3.62 5.91 -1.77
C ASN A 28 4.87 6.66 -2.23
N SER A 29 6.02 6.03 -2.05
CA SER A 29 7.33 6.57 -2.43
C SER A 29 8.31 5.47 -2.83
N TYR A 30 7.93 4.70 -3.86
CA TYR A 30 8.70 3.56 -4.36
C TYR A 30 10.18 3.87 -4.68
N TRP A 31 10.48 5.12 -5.06
CA TRP A 31 11.80 5.60 -5.47
C TRP A 31 12.77 5.84 -4.30
N SER A 32 12.28 5.87 -3.05
CA SER A 32 13.06 6.35 -1.90
C SER A 32 14.30 5.52 -1.61
N MET A 33 14.24 4.20 -1.73
CA MET A 33 15.41 3.33 -1.49
C MET A 33 16.54 3.66 -2.46
N MET A 34 16.25 3.78 -3.75
CA MET A 34 17.24 4.05 -4.79
C MET A 34 17.84 5.46 -4.66
N PHE A 35 17.00 6.46 -4.34
CA PHE A 35 17.48 7.83 -4.11
C PHE A 35 18.27 7.94 -2.79
N ALA A 36 17.97 7.13 -1.79
CA ALA A 36 18.77 7.07 -0.57
C ALA A 36 20.12 6.40 -0.81
N ALA A 37 20.20 5.40 -1.70
CA ALA A 37 21.46 4.73 -2.05
C ALA A 37 22.48 5.71 -2.67
N ASP A 38 22.02 6.63 -3.52
CA ASP A 38 22.85 7.71 -4.07
C ASP A 38 22.91 8.92 -3.12
N TYR A 39 24.06 9.15 -2.49
CA TYR A 39 24.31 10.28 -1.59
C TYR A 39 23.97 11.65 -2.20
N SER A 40 24.07 11.83 -3.53
CA SER A 40 23.75 13.08 -4.20
C SER A 40 22.24 13.38 -4.28
N THR A 41 21.41 12.35 -4.12
CA THR A 41 19.94 12.47 -4.16
C THR A 41 19.26 12.14 -2.82
N ARG A 42 20.02 11.63 -1.84
CA ARG A 42 19.53 11.27 -0.49
C ARG A 42 18.83 12.41 0.25
N ASN A 43 19.18 13.67 -0.02
CA ASN A 43 18.48 14.83 0.54
C ASN A 43 17.01 14.90 0.10
N LYS A 44 16.69 14.45 -1.12
CA LYS A 44 15.31 14.40 -1.63
C LYS A 44 14.42 13.49 -0.79
N VAL A 45 14.94 12.34 -0.35
CA VAL A 45 14.24 11.43 0.57
C VAL A 45 13.99 12.14 1.91
N THR A 46 14.99 12.86 2.43
CA THR A 46 14.82 13.63 3.67
C THR A 46 13.75 14.69 3.53
N ASP A 47 13.76 15.46 2.44
CA ASP A 47 12.80 16.55 2.20
C ASP A 47 11.37 16.02 2.02
N ALA A 48 11.19 14.91 1.29
CA ALA A 48 9.88 14.26 1.14
C ALA A 48 9.31 13.82 2.50
N PHE A 49 10.08 13.07 3.29
CA PHE A 49 9.61 12.53 4.55
C PHE A 49 9.40 13.64 5.60
N GLN A 50 10.26 14.67 5.60
CA GLN A 50 10.07 15.84 6.45
C GLN A 50 8.75 16.54 6.11
N LYS A 51 8.48 16.76 4.82
CA LYS A 51 7.25 17.38 4.38
C LYS A 51 6.02 16.53 4.72
N ALA A 52 6.13 15.22 4.53
CA ALA A 52 5.08 14.27 4.87
C ALA A 52 4.70 14.36 6.35
N SER A 53 5.69 14.29 7.24
CA SER A 53 5.53 14.41 8.69
C SER A 53 4.90 15.75 9.09
N GLU A 54 5.36 16.86 8.50
CA GLU A 54 4.80 18.21 8.74
C GLU A 54 3.33 18.35 8.30
N THR A 55 2.91 17.58 7.30
CA THR A 55 1.52 17.53 6.82
C THR A 55 0.65 16.51 7.54
N GLY A 56 1.19 15.78 8.53
CA GLY A 56 0.46 14.78 9.30
C GLY A 56 0.30 13.44 8.59
N LEU A 57 1.13 13.14 7.59
CA LEU A 57 1.21 11.79 7.02
C LEU A 57 2.01 10.90 7.97
N ASN A 58 1.52 9.68 8.21
CA ASN A 58 2.04 8.78 9.24
C ASN A 58 2.44 7.39 8.74
N VAL A 59 2.25 7.08 7.46
CA VAL A 59 2.71 5.82 6.86
C VAL A 59 3.21 6.05 5.43
N ALA A 60 4.25 5.32 5.04
CA ALA A 60 4.80 5.32 3.69
C ALA A 60 4.81 3.90 3.10
N GLY A 61 4.26 3.73 1.90
CA GLY A 61 4.42 2.52 1.09
C GLY A 61 5.71 2.62 0.26
N ILE A 62 6.59 1.63 0.40
CA ILE A 62 7.93 1.62 -0.20
C ILE A 62 8.19 0.24 -0.82
N TRP A 63 8.83 0.22 -1.99
CA TRP A 63 9.37 -1.01 -2.55
C TRP A 63 10.69 -1.36 -1.86
N ALA A 64 10.72 -2.54 -1.23
CA ALA A 64 11.91 -3.18 -0.68
C ALA A 64 12.49 -4.22 -1.66
N PHE A 65 12.29 -4.00 -2.96
CA PHE A 65 12.91 -4.68 -4.09
C PHE A 65 13.32 -3.64 -5.15
N ASP A 66 14.12 -4.04 -6.14
CA ASP A 66 14.46 -3.18 -7.29
C ASP A 66 14.17 -3.94 -8.59
N ASP A 67 13.39 -3.32 -9.48
CA ASP A 67 13.05 -3.83 -10.82
C ASP A 67 14.06 -3.38 -11.91
N GLY A 68 15.10 -2.61 -11.53
CA GLY A 68 16.03 -2.00 -12.47
C GLY A 68 17.22 -2.88 -12.87
N ASP A 69 17.56 -2.89 -14.17
CA ASP A 69 18.82 -3.44 -14.69
C ASP A 69 20.08 -2.70 -14.15
N HIS A 70 19.91 -1.51 -13.56
CA HIS A 70 21.00 -0.56 -13.31
C HIS A 70 21.49 -0.43 -11.87
N ARG A 71 20.95 -1.19 -10.88
CA ARG A 71 21.48 -1.36 -9.51
C ARG A 71 20.57 -2.27 -8.65
N PRO A 72 20.31 -3.53 -9.05
CA PRO A 72 19.33 -4.37 -8.35
C PRO A 72 19.70 -4.52 -6.87
N LEU A 73 18.72 -4.33 -5.97
CA LEU A 73 18.85 -4.62 -4.54
C LEU A 73 19.35 -6.05 -4.35
N GLN A 74 18.86 -6.98 -5.17
CA GLN A 74 19.28 -8.36 -5.19
C GLN A 74 19.67 -8.77 -6.62
N SER A 75 20.97 -8.95 -6.85
CA SER A 75 21.52 -9.31 -8.16
C SER A 75 21.37 -10.80 -8.49
N SER A 76 21.26 -11.65 -7.46
CA SER A 76 20.95 -13.08 -7.56
C SER A 76 20.45 -13.60 -6.20
N PRO A 77 19.80 -14.79 -6.11
CA PRO A 77 19.37 -15.39 -4.85
C PRO A 77 20.48 -15.35 -3.76
N GLY A 78 20.25 -14.62 -2.66
CA GLY A 78 21.20 -14.45 -1.57
C GLY A 78 22.33 -13.43 -1.77
N SER A 79 22.41 -12.73 -2.92
CA SER A 79 23.44 -11.74 -3.22
C SER A 79 22.86 -10.33 -3.34
N CYS A 80 22.89 -9.59 -2.24
CA CYS A 80 22.35 -8.24 -2.15
C CYS A 80 23.40 -7.17 -2.48
N ASN A 81 22.95 -6.06 -3.08
CA ASN A 81 23.75 -4.85 -3.24
C ASN A 81 23.72 -4.05 -1.93
N GLU A 82 24.81 -4.11 -1.19
CA GLU A 82 24.99 -3.44 0.10
C GLU A 82 24.77 -1.92 0.05
N GLU A 83 25.07 -1.25 -1.06
CA GLU A 83 24.84 0.20 -1.19
C GLU A 83 23.34 0.53 -1.23
N VAL A 84 22.57 -0.30 -1.93
CA VAL A 84 21.11 -0.17 -2.03
C VAL A 84 20.45 -0.56 -0.70
N PHE A 85 20.98 -1.59 -0.04
CA PHE A 85 20.54 -2.01 1.30
C PHE A 85 20.74 -0.90 2.33
N LYS A 86 21.89 -0.20 2.31
CA LYS A 86 22.14 1.01 3.11
C LYS A 86 21.23 2.18 2.76
N GLY A 87 20.74 2.22 1.52
CA GLY A 87 19.67 3.14 1.11
C GLY A 87 18.39 2.86 1.90
N LEU A 88 17.98 1.58 1.98
CA LEU A 88 16.83 1.16 2.77
C LEU A 88 17.02 1.43 4.27
N ASP A 89 18.20 1.12 4.84
CA ASP A 89 18.56 1.48 6.23
C ASP A 89 18.32 2.97 6.51
N PHE A 90 18.75 3.83 5.59
CA PHE A 90 18.60 5.28 5.71
C PHE A 90 17.13 5.71 5.69
N VAL A 91 16.33 5.13 4.80
CA VAL A 91 14.88 5.40 4.71
C VAL A 91 14.21 5.01 6.01
N ILE A 92 14.49 3.81 6.54
CA ILE A 92 13.90 3.30 7.79
C ILE A 92 14.26 4.22 8.96
N ALA A 93 15.56 4.53 9.13
CA ALA A 93 16.01 5.43 10.18
C ALA A 93 15.45 6.85 10.06
N LYS A 94 15.17 7.33 8.84
CA LYS A 94 14.55 8.62 8.60
C LYS A 94 13.07 8.61 8.97
N ALA A 95 12.34 7.58 8.57
CA ALA A 95 10.93 7.38 8.89
C ALA A 95 10.72 7.31 10.41
N GLN A 96 11.58 6.54 11.11
CA GLN A 96 11.61 6.43 12.56
C GLN A 96 11.78 7.79 13.26
N LYS A 97 12.72 8.61 12.78
CA LYS A 97 12.94 9.95 13.36
C LYS A 97 11.75 10.90 13.16
N LEU A 98 10.93 10.65 12.15
CA LEU A 98 9.85 11.53 11.72
C LEU A 98 8.45 11.05 12.13
N GLY A 99 8.33 9.93 12.83
CA GLY A 99 7.02 9.41 13.23
C GLY A 99 6.24 8.75 12.09
N ILE A 100 6.92 8.27 11.03
CA ILE A 100 6.30 7.65 9.85
C ILE A 100 6.53 6.13 9.87
N TYR A 101 5.45 5.35 9.92
CA TYR A 101 5.49 3.89 9.74
C TYR A 101 5.76 3.52 8.28
N MET A 102 6.17 2.27 8.02
CA MET A 102 6.38 1.78 6.65
C MET A 102 5.63 0.49 6.35
N ILE A 103 5.09 0.42 5.14
CA ILE A 103 4.67 -0.82 4.49
C ILE A 103 5.75 -1.14 3.46
N LEU A 104 6.40 -2.29 3.59
CA LEU A 104 7.52 -2.69 2.74
C LEU A 104 7.07 -3.81 1.79
N SER A 105 6.92 -3.47 0.51
CA SER A 105 6.63 -4.44 -0.54
C SER A 105 7.86 -5.24 -0.88
N LEU A 106 7.75 -6.56 -0.86
CA LEU A 106 8.88 -7.47 -1.00
C LEU A 106 9.13 -7.92 -2.44
N MET A 107 8.11 -7.84 -3.32
CA MET A 107 8.19 -8.26 -4.73
C MET A 107 7.25 -7.43 -5.62
N ASN A 108 7.49 -7.38 -6.93
CA ASN A 108 6.54 -6.81 -7.91
C ASN A 108 5.87 -7.88 -8.79
N ASN A 109 4.80 -7.51 -9.48
CA ASN A 109 4.17 -8.31 -10.53
C ASN A 109 5.04 -8.53 -11.78
N TRP A 110 6.10 -7.75 -11.96
CA TRP A 110 6.92 -7.74 -13.16
C TRP A 110 8.35 -8.25 -12.91
N LYS A 111 8.55 -9.55 -13.20
CA LYS A 111 9.77 -10.38 -13.05
C LYS A 111 10.29 -10.56 -11.62
N ASP A 112 10.38 -11.83 -11.24
CA ASP A 112 10.55 -12.35 -9.88
C ASP A 112 11.93 -12.07 -9.25
N TYR A 113 11.96 -11.40 -8.09
CA TYR A 113 13.13 -11.36 -7.20
C TYR A 113 12.71 -11.30 -5.72
N GLY A 114 13.22 -12.23 -4.90
CA GLY A 114 13.07 -12.22 -3.44
C GLY A 114 13.18 -13.62 -2.82
N GLY A 115 14.01 -13.79 -1.78
CA GLY A 115 14.24 -15.06 -1.09
C GLY A 115 13.75 -15.03 0.36
N LYS A 116 13.22 -16.17 0.85
CA LYS A 116 12.57 -16.33 2.17
C LYS A 116 13.51 -16.35 3.39
N ASP A 117 14.83 -16.38 3.20
CA ASP A 117 15.75 -16.64 4.30
C ASP A 117 16.38 -15.36 4.86
N LYS A 118 15.86 -14.93 6.02
CA LYS A 118 16.29 -13.79 6.86
C LYS A 118 15.80 -12.43 6.37
N VAL A 119 14.59 -12.07 6.81
CA VAL A 119 14.14 -10.68 6.70
C VAL A 119 14.90 -9.83 7.71
N ALA A 120 15.80 -9.00 7.19
CA ALA A 120 16.37 -7.90 7.96
C ALA A 120 15.23 -7.03 8.50
N TYR A 121 15.45 -6.32 9.60
CA TYR A 121 14.48 -5.39 10.20
C TYR A 121 13.28 -6.00 10.95
N LYS A 122 13.17 -7.32 11.09
CA LYS A 122 12.08 -7.99 11.86
C LYS A 122 11.87 -7.52 13.32
N ASP A 123 12.83 -6.78 13.86
CA ASP A 123 12.82 -6.25 15.23
C ASP A 123 12.59 -4.72 15.27
N ASP A 124 12.38 -4.05 14.13
CA ASP A 124 12.21 -2.61 14.02
C ASP A 124 10.72 -2.20 13.94
N PRO A 125 10.12 -1.64 15.00
CA PRO A 125 8.70 -1.26 15.03
C PRO A 125 8.33 -0.08 14.11
N THR A 126 9.30 0.52 13.43
CA THR A 126 9.03 1.51 12.37
C THR A 126 8.35 0.85 11.17
N ILE A 127 8.58 -0.45 10.95
CA ILE A 127 7.85 -1.23 9.96
C ILE A 127 6.48 -1.55 10.56
N LEU A 128 5.42 -1.23 9.82
CA LEU A 128 4.04 -1.54 10.17
C LEU A 128 3.63 -2.89 9.58
N ALA A 129 3.96 -3.12 8.31
CA ALA A 129 3.66 -4.37 7.62
C ALA A 129 4.68 -4.74 6.56
N TRP A 130 4.74 -6.04 6.30
CA TRP A 130 5.26 -6.59 5.05
C TRP A 130 4.14 -6.71 4.03
N GLU A 131 4.38 -6.26 2.81
CA GLU A 131 3.52 -6.51 1.66
C GLU A 131 4.17 -7.61 0.81
N LEU A 132 3.44 -8.69 0.55
CA LEU A 132 3.98 -9.86 -0.14
C LEU A 132 4.42 -9.54 -1.56
N LYS A 133 3.54 -8.88 -2.32
CA LYS A 133 3.78 -8.57 -3.72
C LYS A 133 2.89 -7.42 -4.16
N ASN A 134 3.47 -6.40 -4.78
CA ASN A 134 2.70 -5.32 -5.40
C ASN A 134 1.86 -5.86 -6.57
N GLU A 135 0.54 -5.66 -6.49
CA GLU A 135 -0.46 -5.93 -7.54
C GLU A 135 -0.34 -7.36 -8.14
N PRO A 136 -0.44 -8.44 -7.33
CA PRO A 136 -0.21 -9.78 -7.84
C PRO A 136 -1.36 -10.21 -8.76
N CYS A 137 -1.01 -10.81 -9.91
CA CYS A 137 -1.96 -11.48 -10.80
C CYS A 137 -1.56 -12.95 -10.96
N CYS A 138 -2.44 -13.90 -10.64
CA CYS A 138 -2.17 -15.33 -10.80
C CYS A 138 -3.40 -16.12 -11.30
N PRO A 139 -3.73 -16.07 -12.60
CA PRO A 139 -4.91 -16.74 -13.15
C PRO A 139 -4.95 -18.26 -12.91
N SER A 140 -3.80 -18.89 -12.65
CA SER A 140 -3.66 -20.33 -12.38
C SER A 140 -3.89 -20.73 -10.92
N ASP A 141 -3.75 -19.81 -9.96
CA ASP A 141 -4.03 -20.03 -8.54
C ASP A 141 -4.61 -18.76 -7.91
N PRO A 142 -5.87 -18.41 -8.21
CA PRO A 142 -6.51 -17.21 -7.69
C PRO A 142 -6.76 -17.26 -6.17
N ASN A 143 -6.59 -18.43 -5.53
CA ASN A 143 -6.86 -18.62 -4.10
C ASN A 143 -5.60 -18.46 -3.21
N GLY A 144 -4.40 -18.38 -3.79
CA GLY A 144 -3.17 -18.02 -3.05
C GLY A 144 -2.67 -19.12 -2.10
N SER A 145 -2.66 -20.38 -2.52
CA SER A 145 -2.46 -21.56 -1.66
C SER A 145 -1.08 -21.72 -0.98
N SER A 146 -0.14 -20.80 -1.21
CA SER A 146 1.27 -20.89 -0.77
C SER A 146 1.79 -19.67 -0.01
N LEU A 147 0.92 -18.89 0.64
CA LEU A 147 1.32 -17.74 1.45
C LEU A 147 1.61 -18.17 2.90
N GLN A 148 2.73 -17.71 3.44
CA GLN A 148 3.17 -18.01 4.80
C GLN A 148 3.78 -16.76 5.43
N SER A 149 3.54 -16.59 6.73
CA SER A 149 4.19 -15.58 7.57
C SER A 149 5.71 -15.56 7.39
N ILE A 150 6.24 -14.35 7.35
CA ILE A 150 7.67 -14.04 7.14
C ILE A 150 8.34 -13.69 8.48
N ASP A 151 7.60 -13.03 9.38
CA ASP A 151 7.90 -12.90 10.80
C ASP A 151 6.61 -12.85 11.63
N ASN A 152 6.73 -12.91 12.96
CA ASN A 152 5.61 -12.98 13.90
C ASN A 152 5.40 -11.70 14.74
N LYS A 153 5.99 -10.57 14.32
CA LYS A 153 5.92 -9.28 15.04
C LYS A 153 5.23 -8.20 14.23
N HIS A 154 5.46 -8.20 12.92
CA HIS A 154 4.87 -7.27 11.98
C HIS A 154 3.56 -7.81 11.43
N LEU A 155 2.73 -6.89 10.95
CA LEU A 155 1.57 -7.27 10.17
C LEU A 155 1.99 -7.78 8.80
N LEU A 156 1.15 -8.60 8.19
CA LEU A 156 1.31 -9.08 6.83
C LEU A 156 0.07 -8.75 6.01
N GLU A 157 0.31 -8.31 4.78
CA GLU A 157 -0.72 -8.06 3.78
C GLU A 157 -0.23 -8.52 2.40
N ILE A 158 -1.14 -8.63 1.44
CA ILE A 158 -0.87 -9.31 0.18
C ILE A 158 -0.33 -8.34 -0.90
N GLY A 159 -0.85 -7.12 -0.95
CA GLY A 159 -0.66 -6.13 -2.01
C GLY A 159 -1.71 -6.20 -3.11
N LEU A 160 -2.94 -6.64 -2.78
CA LEU A 160 -4.01 -6.80 -3.76
C LEU A 160 -4.53 -5.45 -4.26
N GLU A 161 -4.77 -5.36 -5.56
CA GLU A 161 -5.59 -4.29 -6.12
C GLU A 161 -7.05 -4.38 -5.64
N GLY A 162 -7.52 -5.59 -5.30
CA GLY A 162 -8.86 -5.83 -4.75
C GLY A 162 -9.81 -6.60 -5.67
N PHE A 163 -9.36 -7.17 -6.78
CA PHE A 163 -10.27 -7.88 -7.67
C PHE A 163 -10.94 -9.07 -6.97
N TYR A 164 -12.25 -9.22 -7.21
CA TYR A 164 -13.01 -10.39 -6.81
C TYR A 164 -12.92 -11.50 -7.85
N TRP A 165 -13.22 -12.73 -7.43
CA TRP A 165 -13.47 -13.82 -8.36
C TRP A 165 -14.94 -13.90 -8.82
N GLU A 166 -15.30 -14.98 -9.51
CA GLU A 166 -16.56 -15.21 -10.22
C GLU A 166 -17.82 -14.84 -9.43
N SER A 167 -17.85 -15.08 -8.10
CA SER A 167 -19.03 -14.85 -7.27
C SER A 167 -19.37 -13.37 -7.04
N ARG A 168 -18.39 -12.48 -7.22
CA ARG A 168 -18.50 -11.04 -6.94
C ARG A 168 -17.91 -10.16 -8.06
N GLN A 169 -17.57 -10.76 -9.21
CA GLN A 169 -16.95 -10.07 -10.35
C GLN A 169 -17.73 -8.84 -10.85
N GLN A 170 -19.03 -8.71 -10.57
CA GLN A 170 -19.81 -7.52 -10.94
C GLN A 170 -19.29 -6.22 -10.31
N TYR A 171 -18.51 -6.30 -9.23
CA TYR A 171 -17.86 -5.14 -8.62
C TYR A 171 -16.52 -4.80 -9.28
N ASN A 172 -15.92 -5.71 -10.05
CA ASN A 172 -14.67 -5.47 -10.76
C ASN A 172 -14.88 -4.49 -11.93
N PRO A 173 -13.85 -3.70 -12.31
CA PRO A 173 -13.92 -2.88 -13.49
C PRO A 173 -14.17 -3.75 -14.73
N ASN A 174 -15.22 -3.43 -15.47
CA ASN A 174 -15.71 -4.21 -16.62
C ASN A 174 -16.04 -5.68 -16.32
N SER A 175 -16.22 -6.04 -15.04
CA SER A 175 -16.40 -7.42 -14.59
C SER A 175 -15.27 -8.38 -14.98
N ASN A 176 -14.06 -7.84 -15.14
CA ASN A 176 -12.88 -8.62 -15.46
C ASN A 176 -12.42 -9.45 -14.25
N LEU A 177 -11.87 -10.64 -14.53
CA LEU A 177 -11.19 -11.47 -13.54
C LEU A 177 -9.68 -11.28 -13.73
N ASP A 178 -8.97 -10.90 -12.67
CA ASP A 178 -7.54 -10.58 -12.74
C ASP A 178 -6.65 -11.61 -12.03
N GLY A 179 -7.18 -12.82 -11.84
CA GLY A 179 -6.42 -13.93 -11.24
C GLY A 179 -6.21 -13.80 -9.73
N THR A 180 -7.04 -13.03 -9.04
CA THR A 180 -7.08 -12.92 -7.57
C THR A 180 -8.52 -12.97 -7.07
N ASP A 181 -8.69 -13.22 -5.78
CA ASP A 181 -9.98 -13.17 -5.10
C ASP A 181 -9.84 -12.48 -3.73
N PHE A 182 -10.29 -11.22 -3.69
CA PHE A 182 -10.23 -10.38 -2.49
C PHE A 182 -10.67 -11.10 -1.21
N ILE A 183 -11.73 -11.91 -1.26
CA ILE A 183 -12.23 -12.59 -0.06
C ILE A 183 -11.33 -13.75 0.33
N THR A 184 -11.18 -14.76 -0.54
CA THR A 184 -10.47 -16.00 -0.15
C THR A 184 -8.99 -15.76 0.11
N ASN A 185 -8.35 -14.84 -0.61
CA ASN A 185 -6.95 -14.48 -0.37
C ASN A 185 -6.78 -13.81 1.01
N ASN A 186 -7.64 -12.85 1.35
CA ASN A 186 -7.58 -12.19 2.65
C ASN A 186 -8.15 -13.04 3.81
N GLN A 187 -8.74 -14.21 3.56
CA GLN A 187 -9.13 -15.17 4.60
C GLN A 187 -7.96 -16.05 5.08
N ILE A 188 -6.82 -15.99 4.41
CA ILE A 188 -5.61 -16.70 4.85
C ILE A 188 -5.26 -16.23 6.28
N PRO A 189 -5.03 -17.15 7.24
CA PRO A 189 -4.86 -16.79 8.66
C PRO A 189 -3.70 -15.83 8.94
N ASP A 190 -2.63 -15.93 8.15
CA ASP A 190 -1.43 -15.11 8.32
C ASP A 190 -1.60 -13.67 7.78
N ILE A 191 -2.69 -13.35 7.08
CA ILE A 191 -2.95 -12.01 6.53
C ILE A 191 -3.68 -11.18 7.59
N ASP A 192 -3.13 -10.03 7.97
CA ASP A 192 -3.67 -9.25 9.09
C ASP A 192 -4.68 -8.18 8.68
N PHE A 193 -4.53 -7.62 7.48
CA PHE A 193 -5.43 -6.61 6.94
C PHE A 193 -5.51 -6.69 5.41
N ALA A 194 -6.58 -6.11 4.87
CA ALA A 194 -6.85 -6.11 3.45
C ALA A 194 -6.43 -4.79 2.80
N THR A 195 -5.95 -4.88 1.56
CA THR A 195 -5.61 -3.74 0.71
C THR A 195 -6.45 -3.73 -0.56
N ILE A 196 -6.73 -2.52 -1.07
CA ILE A 196 -7.30 -2.29 -2.38
C ILE A 196 -6.61 -1.09 -3.05
N HIS A 197 -6.53 -1.11 -4.37
CA HIS A 197 -6.06 0.00 -5.20
C HIS A 197 -7.28 0.67 -5.85
N LEU A 198 -7.10 1.88 -6.37
CA LEU A 198 -8.20 2.63 -6.97
C LEU A 198 -7.75 3.60 -8.08
N TYR A 199 -7.83 3.12 -9.32
CA TYR A 199 -7.45 3.85 -10.53
C TYR A 199 -8.57 3.89 -11.59
N PRO A 200 -9.73 4.53 -11.30
CA PRO A 200 -10.89 4.52 -12.19
C PRO A 200 -10.60 5.12 -13.58
N GLU A 201 -9.72 6.11 -13.69
CA GLU A 201 -9.37 6.71 -14.99
C GLU A 201 -8.59 5.75 -15.91
N SER A 202 -7.84 4.81 -15.32
CA SER A 202 -7.08 3.80 -16.04
C SER A 202 -7.96 2.58 -16.35
N TRP A 203 -8.73 2.11 -15.38
CA TRP A 203 -9.59 0.93 -15.52
C TRP A 203 -10.85 1.18 -16.35
N LEU A 204 -11.37 2.42 -16.31
CA LEU A 204 -12.60 2.85 -16.96
C LEU A 204 -12.34 4.15 -17.74
N PRO A 205 -11.56 4.12 -18.83
CA PRO A 205 -11.11 5.31 -19.53
C PRO A 205 -12.29 6.15 -20.06
N SER A 206 -12.06 7.47 -20.19
CA SER A 206 -13.08 8.45 -20.60
C SER A 206 -13.69 8.21 -21.98
N THR A 207 -13.00 7.42 -22.82
CA THR A 207 -13.53 6.94 -24.11
C THR A 207 -14.76 6.06 -23.95
N ASN A 208 -14.93 5.41 -22.79
CA ASN A 208 -15.99 4.45 -22.52
C ASN A 208 -16.88 4.84 -21.34
N LYS A 209 -16.40 5.66 -20.40
CA LYS A 209 -17.11 6.02 -19.16
C LYS A 209 -16.98 7.50 -18.82
N THR A 210 -18.09 8.12 -18.46
CA THR A 210 -18.12 9.51 -17.96
C THR A 210 -17.52 9.61 -16.55
N GLU A 211 -17.13 10.81 -16.12
CA GLU A 211 -16.63 11.04 -14.75
C GLU A 211 -17.67 10.64 -13.68
N ALA A 212 -18.96 10.83 -13.97
CA ALA A 212 -20.04 10.41 -13.06
C ALA A 212 -20.13 8.88 -12.95
N GLU A 213 -19.95 8.15 -14.05
CA GLU A 213 -19.91 6.68 -14.02
C GLU A 213 -18.65 6.15 -13.32
N GLN A 214 -17.50 6.82 -13.52
CA GLN A 214 -16.27 6.51 -12.79
C GLN A 214 -16.45 6.72 -11.28
N LEU A 215 -17.10 7.81 -10.87
CA LEU A 215 -17.39 8.06 -9.46
C LEU A 215 -18.37 7.03 -8.88
N ALA A 216 -19.42 6.68 -9.61
CA ALA A 216 -20.36 5.64 -9.19
C ALA A 216 -19.68 4.26 -9.07
N PHE A 217 -18.67 3.98 -9.91
CA PHE A 217 -17.83 2.80 -9.74
C PHE A 217 -16.99 2.89 -8.46
N VAL A 218 -16.32 4.01 -8.22
CA VAL A 218 -15.52 4.24 -6.99
C VAL A 218 -16.36 4.00 -5.73
N GLU A 219 -17.58 4.53 -5.68
CA GLU A 219 -18.47 4.36 -4.53
C GLU A 219 -18.82 2.89 -4.29
N LYS A 220 -19.19 2.16 -5.35
CA LYS A 220 -19.50 0.73 -5.27
C LYS A 220 -18.28 -0.12 -4.94
N TRP A 221 -17.12 0.24 -5.47
CA TRP A 221 -15.84 -0.41 -5.19
C TRP A 221 -15.53 -0.31 -3.71
N ILE A 222 -15.52 0.90 -3.14
CA ILE A 222 -15.25 1.11 -1.72
C ILE A 222 -16.32 0.40 -0.87
N GLU A 223 -17.61 0.60 -1.17
CA GLU A 223 -18.70 0.00 -0.39
C GLU A 223 -18.61 -1.52 -0.32
N SER A 224 -18.43 -2.20 -1.45
CA SER A 224 -18.36 -3.67 -1.50
C SER A 224 -17.19 -4.21 -0.66
N HIS A 225 -16.00 -3.63 -0.82
CA HIS A 225 -14.81 -4.06 -0.06
C HIS A 225 -14.90 -3.76 1.42
N VAL A 226 -15.49 -2.63 1.81
CA VAL A 226 -15.72 -2.29 3.21
C VAL A 226 -16.73 -3.25 3.84
N LEU A 227 -17.80 -3.62 3.12
CA LEU A 227 -18.77 -4.60 3.58
C LEU A 227 -18.13 -5.99 3.78
N ASP A 228 -17.37 -6.47 2.79
CA ASP A 228 -16.72 -7.77 2.88
C ASP A 228 -15.61 -7.79 3.95
N SER A 229 -14.86 -6.70 4.11
CA SER A 229 -13.87 -6.56 5.18
C SER A 229 -14.51 -6.57 6.57
N ASN A 230 -15.68 -5.96 6.72
CA ASN A 230 -16.39 -5.90 8.00
C ASN A 230 -17.08 -7.23 8.33
N ALA A 231 -17.79 -7.82 7.37
CA ALA A 231 -18.74 -8.90 7.63
C ALA A 231 -18.18 -10.30 7.35
N VAL A 232 -17.12 -10.40 6.52
CA VAL A 232 -16.56 -11.68 6.09
C VAL A 232 -15.13 -11.85 6.60
N LEU A 233 -14.30 -10.82 6.45
CA LEU A 233 -12.89 -10.90 6.85
C LEU A 233 -12.68 -10.58 8.33
N GLU A 234 -13.48 -9.66 8.89
CA GLU A 234 -13.30 -9.07 10.22
C GLU A 234 -11.91 -8.42 10.40
N LYS A 235 -11.38 -7.87 9.30
CA LYS A 235 -10.04 -7.28 9.20
C LYS A 235 -10.11 -5.80 8.82
N PRO A 236 -9.11 -4.97 9.19
CA PRO A 236 -9.02 -3.61 8.70
C PRO A 236 -8.85 -3.62 7.17
N ILE A 237 -9.32 -2.56 6.51
CA ILE A 237 -9.06 -2.30 5.10
C ILE A 237 -8.42 -0.93 4.89
N VAL A 238 -7.46 -0.89 3.98
CA VAL A 238 -6.72 0.31 3.56
C VAL A 238 -6.80 0.43 2.04
N ILE A 239 -7.03 1.65 1.53
CA ILE A 239 -6.74 1.93 0.12
C ILE A 239 -5.23 2.21 0.04
N SER A 240 -4.41 1.23 -0.33
CA SER A 240 -2.96 1.35 -0.39
C SER A 240 -2.50 2.17 -1.59
N GLU A 241 -3.32 2.30 -2.63
CA GLU A 241 -3.06 3.18 -3.75
C GLU A 241 -4.31 3.87 -4.29
N PHE A 242 -4.25 5.19 -4.41
CA PHE A 242 -5.20 5.97 -5.20
C PHE A 242 -4.55 7.25 -5.73
N GLY A 243 -4.99 7.71 -6.90
CA GLY A 243 -4.43 8.91 -7.51
C GLY A 243 -5.31 9.51 -8.59
N LYS A 244 -4.93 10.72 -9.04
CA LYS A 244 -5.52 11.40 -10.20
C LYS A 244 -4.37 11.82 -11.12
N SER A 245 -4.34 11.30 -12.33
CA SER A 245 -3.15 11.42 -13.19
C SER A 245 -3.19 12.69 -14.02
N TYR A 246 -2.14 13.51 -13.96
CA TYR A 246 -1.99 14.68 -14.83
C TYR A 246 -1.73 14.33 -16.30
N LYS A 247 -1.39 13.07 -16.58
CA LYS A 247 -1.13 12.57 -17.94
C LYS A 247 -2.42 12.19 -18.68
N LEU A 248 -3.54 12.05 -17.96
CA LEU A 248 -4.82 11.68 -18.53
C LEU A 248 -5.63 12.93 -18.89
N GLU A 249 -6.46 12.79 -19.92
CA GLU A 249 -7.30 13.89 -20.40
C GLU A 249 -8.28 14.35 -19.31
N GLY A 250 -8.50 15.66 -19.22
CA GLY A 250 -9.46 16.24 -18.28
C GLY A 250 -8.92 16.48 -16.87
N TYR A 251 -7.62 16.26 -16.62
CA TYR A 251 -6.98 16.60 -15.34
C TYR A 251 -7.12 18.09 -14.98
N SER A 252 -7.39 18.35 -13.71
CA SER A 252 -7.16 19.63 -13.05
C SER A 252 -6.82 19.41 -11.58
N LEU A 253 -6.13 20.37 -10.97
CA LEU A 253 -5.83 20.31 -9.53
C LEU A 253 -7.11 20.26 -8.68
N ASP A 254 -8.15 21.00 -9.08
CA ASP A 254 -9.45 21.00 -8.41
C ASP A 254 -10.10 19.60 -8.44
N LYS A 255 -10.06 18.90 -9.59
CA LYS A 255 -10.58 17.54 -9.71
C LYS A 255 -9.79 16.55 -8.84
N ARG A 256 -8.46 16.66 -8.82
CA ARG A 256 -7.62 15.84 -7.92
C ARG A 256 -8.00 16.08 -6.46
N ASN A 257 -8.12 17.35 -6.04
CA ASN A 257 -8.43 17.69 -4.65
C ASN A 257 -9.81 17.20 -4.23
N LYS A 258 -10.84 17.33 -5.09
CA LYS A 258 -12.18 16.78 -4.85
C LYS A 258 -12.18 15.26 -4.72
N TYR A 259 -11.41 14.58 -5.57
CA TYR A 259 -11.25 13.13 -5.51
C TYR A 259 -10.59 12.70 -4.19
N PHE A 260 -9.48 13.34 -3.81
CA PHE A 260 -8.79 13.07 -2.53
C PHE A 260 -9.71 13.34 -1.34
N GLN A 261 -10.45 14.45 -1.37
CA GLN A 261 -11.41 14.78 -0.33
C GLN A 261 -12.47 13.69 -0.17
N LYS A 262 -13.05 13.19 -1.28
CA LYS A 262 -14.03 12.09 -1.22
C LYS A 262 -13.46 10.84 -0.55
N ILE A 263 -12.26 10.41 -0.94
CA ILE A 263 -11.62 9.23 -0.36
C ILE A 263 -11.34 9.44 1.15
N TYR A 264 -10.80 10.60 1.53
CA TYR A 264 -10.55 10.88 2.95
C TYR A 264 -11.82 11.04 3.77
N ASP A 265 -12.90 11.58 3.19
CA ASP A 265 -14.22 11.64 3.84
C ASP A 265 -14.78 10.23 4.08
N ASP A 266 -14.60 9.30 3.13
CA ASP A 266 -15.01 7.89 3.29
C ASP A 266 -14.21 7.19 4.40
N VAL A 267 -12.88 7.35 4.41
CA VAL A 267 -12.00 6.85 5.49
C VAL A 267 -12.46 7.40 6.83
N TYR A 268 -12.61 8.73 6.93
CA TYR A 268 -13.00 9.39 8.17
C TYR A 268 -14.37 8.93 8.66
N ASN A 269 -15.36 8.84 7.78
CA ASN A 269 -16.71 8.43 8.16
C ASN A 269 -16.75 6.98 8.63
N SER A 270 -16.06 6.07 7.95
CA SER A 270 -15.97 4.68 8.37
C SER A 270 -15.26 4.55 9.72
N ALA A 271 -14.07 5.12 9.86
CA ALA A 271 -13.30 5.14 11.10
C ALA A 271 -14.09 5.71 12.29
N ARG A 272 -14.78 6.84 12.10
CA ARG A 272 -15.60 7.49 13.14
C ARG A 272 -16.78 6.62 13.59
N LEU A 273 -17.31 5.79 12.70
CA LEU A 273 -18.43 4.89 12.97
C LEU A 273 -17.97 3.50 13.45
N GLY A 274 -16.66 3.27 13.60
CA GLY A 274 -16.09 1.98 13.99
C GLY A 274 -16.09 0.94 12.86
N GLY A 275 -16.20 1.38 11.60
CA GLY A 275 -16.07 0.53 10.41
C GLY A 275 -14.62 0.14 10.12
N PRO A 276 -14.40 -0.80 9.17
CA PRO A 276 -13.08 -1.35 8.90
C PRO A 276 -12.19 -0.47 8.02
N PHE A 277 -12.75 0.56 7.40
CA PHE A 277 -11.98 1.41 6.48
C PHE A 277 -11.24 2.48 7.28
N VAL A 278 -9.97 2.19 7.55
CA VAL A 278 -9.18 2.89 8.56
C VAL A 278 -7.92 3.53 8.00
N GLY A 279 -7.79 3.62 6.68
CA GLY A 279 -6.69 4.37 6.10
C GLY A 279 -6.63 4.47 4.58
N GLY A 280 -5.79 5.38 4.10
CA GLY A 280 -5.52 5.58 2.68
C GLY A 280 -4.11 6.11 2.42
N LEU A 281 -3.46 5.59 1.37
CA LEU A 281 -2.15 6.01 0.88
C LEU A 281 -2.29 6.49 -0.56
N PHE A 282 -1.98 7.76 -0.81
CA PHE A 282 -2.06 8.28 -2.17
C PHE A 282 -0.81 7.91 -2.99
N TRP A 283 -1.02 7.64 -4.27
CA TRP A 283 0.04 7.49 -5.27
C TRP A 283 0.22 8.79 -6.04
N GLN A 284 1.35 9.50 -5.92
CA GLN A 284 2.51 9.24 -5.06
C GLN A 284 3.14 10.56 -4.62
N LEU A 285 4.01 10.52 -3.60
CA LEU A 285 4.78 11.68 -3.18
C LEU A 285 6.13 11.71 -3.88
N MET A 286 6.38 12.80 -4.61
CA MET A 286 7.68 13.12 -5.23
C MET A 286 8.14 14.48 -4.71
N THR A 287 9.44 14.67 -4.51
CA THR A 287 10.00 16.01 -4.29
C THR A 287 10.20 16.74 -5.61
N GLU A 288 10.21 18.06 -5.57
CA GLU A 288 10.61 18.87 -6.72
C GLU A 288 12.01 18.47 -7.21
N LEU A 289 12.14 18.32 -8.53
CA LEU A 289 13.44 18.36 -9.20
C LEU A 289 13.85 19.83 -9.23
N LYS A 290 14.65 20.27 -8.25
CA LYS A 290 15.43 21.51 -8.41
C LYS A 290 16.56 21.28 -9.41
#